data_AF-A0A0D3KU74-F1
#
_entry.id   AF-A0A0D3KU74-F1
#
_cell.length_a   1.000
_cell.length_b   1.000
_cell.length_c   1.000
_cell.angle_alpha   90.00
_cell.angle_beta   90.00
_cell.angle_gamma   90.00
#
_symmetry.space_group_name_H-M   'P 1'
#
loop_
_entity.id
_entity.type
_entity.pdbx_description
1 polymer ?
#
loop_
_entity_poly.entity_id
_entity_poly.type
_entity_poly.pdbx_seq_one_letter_code
_entity_poly.pdbx_strand_id
1 'polypeptide(L)'
;MSASEQPIPAKPRLSWRGVSMLMVSDIVGTSVLTFPAVAAELGYALTVLIVGLFPVTVYVSVLMARTHVRVRGIDSLGSAARRIFGPRYAGGTFAVVYGYTLLGNASYLLVLGTSLQGVFYDARLCLAAASGLGALLLAPLVVGLRRLGDSTTEEEEEGWSTYTANWAGRECA
;
A
#
# COMPACT_ATOMS: atom_id res chain seq x y z
N MET A 1 -21.33 -2.51 40.85
CA MET A 1 -21.97 -2.29 39.54
C MET A 1 -20.95 -2.62 38.48
N SER A 2 -21.18 -3.75 37.81
CA SER A 2 -20.27 -4.41 36.89
C SER A 2 -20.32 -3.72 35.53
N ALA A 3 -19.16 -3.39 34.96
CA ALA A 3 -19.04 -2.87 33.61
C ALA A 3 -19.47 -3.97 32.64
N SER A 4 -20.52 -3.73 31.87
CA SER A 4 -20.95 -4.60 30.78
C SER A 4 -19.84 -4.66 29.73
N GLU A 5 -19.19 -5.81 29.63
CA GLU A 5 -18.30 -6.17 28.53
C GLU A 5 -19.12 -6.15 27.23
N GLN A 6 -19.06 -5.04 26.50
CA GLN A 6 -19.66 -4.96 25.17
C GLN A 6 -18.78 -5.75 24.19
N PRO A 7 -19.33 -6.71 23.43
CA PRO A 7 -18.56 -7.41 22.41
C PRO A 7 -18.09 -6.40 21.37
N ILE A 8 -16.76 -6.31 21.19
CA ILE A 8 -16.14 -5.51 20.14
C ILE A 8 -16.77 -5.92 18.81
N PRO A 9 -17.35 -5.00 18.02
CA PRO A 9 -18.02 -5.36 16.77
C PRO A 9 -17.02 -6.08 15.86
N ALA A 10 -17.41 -7.27 15.41
CA ALA A 10 -16.60 -8.09 14.53
C ALA A 10 -16.18 -7.28 13.30
N LYS A 11 -14.87 -7.16 13.12
CA LYS A 11 -14.23 -6.47 12.00
C LYS A 11 -14.73 -7.06 10.67
N PRO A 12 -15.29 -6.26 9.73
CA PRO A 12 -15.82 -6.78 8.47
C PRO A 12 -14.72 -7.37 7.58
N ARG A 13 -14.57 -8.69 7.61
CA ARG A 13 -13.60 -9.51 6.86
C ARG A 13 -13.51 -9.07 5.38
N LEU A 14 -12.34 -8.60 4.96
CA LEU A 14 -12.09 -8.24 3.57
C LEU A 14 -11.52 -9.46 2.84
N SER A 15 -12.30 -10.04 1.93
CA SER A 15 -11.89 -11.21 1.14
C SER A 15 -10.50 -11.01 0.52
N TRP A 16 -9.70 -12.08 0.43
CA TRP A 16 -8.43 -12.13 -0.29
C TRP A 16 -8.49 -11.48 -1.69
N ARG A 17 -9.62 -11.65 -2.38
CA ARG A 17 -9.86 -11.02 -3.68
C ARG A 17 -9.96 -9.49 -3.57
N GLY A 18 -10.59 -8.98 -2.52
CA GLY A 18 -10.67 -7.54 -2.25
C GLY A 18 -9.30 -6.94 -1.96
N VAL A 19 -8.50 -7.59 -1.11
CA VAL A 19 -7.15 -7.12 -0.77
C VAL A 19 -6.23 -7.14 -2.01
N SER A 20 -6.26 -8.21 -2.79
CA SER A 20 -5.46 -8.30 -4.02
C SER A 20 -5.88 -7.26 -5.07
N MET A 21 -7.18 -7.03 -5.28
CA MET A 21 -7.64 -5.99 -6.20
C MET A 21 -7.23 -4.59 -5.74
N LEU A 22 -7.27 -4.31 -4.44
CA LEU A 22 -6.81 -3.04 -3.87
C LEU A 22 -5.31 -2.83 -4.08
N MET A 23 -4.50 -3.87 -3.82
CA MET A 23 -3.05 -3.82 -4.07
C MET A 23 -2.73 -3.63 -5.56
N VAL A 24 -3.48 -4.28 -6.45
CA VAL A 24 -3.32 -4.13 -7.90
C VAL A 24 -3.70 -2.72 -8.35
N SER A 25 -4.79 -2.14 -7.85
CA SER A 25 -5.19 -0.78 -8.22
C SER A 25 -4.16 0.27 -7.82
N ASP A 26 -3.52 0.09 -6.66
CA ASP A 26 -2.51 1.04 -6.16
C ASP A 26 -1.19 0.96 -6.94
N ILE A 27 -0.82 -0.23 -7.44
CA ILE A 27 0.41 -0.44 -8.23
C ILE A 27 0.18 -0.06 -9.69
N VAL A 28 -0.93 -0.50 -10.30
CA VAL A 28 -1.20 -0.30 -11.73
C VAL A 28 -1.59 1.14 -12.02
N GLY A 29 -2.24 1.83 -11.07
CA GLY A 29 -2.85 3.15 -11.27
C GLY A 29 -1.92 4.20 -11.89
N THR A 30 -1.19 4.96 -11.08
CA THR A 30 -0.36 6.06 -11.61
C THR A 30 0.93 5.59 -12.25
N SER A 31 1.48 4.45 -11.82
CA SER A 31 2.77 3.96 -12.33
C SER A 31 2.69 3.61 -13.81
N VAL A 32 1.60 2.98 -14.29
CA VAL A 32 1.46 2.65 -15.73
C VAL A 32 1.22 3.90 -16.58
N LEU A 33 0.46 4.87 -16.06
CA LEU A 33 0.18 6.13 -16.77
C LEU A 33 1.43 7.01 -16.92
N THR A 34 2.33 6.98 -15.93
CA THR A 34 3.56 7.79 -15.93
C THR A 34 4.76 7.08 -16.56
N PHE A 35 4.74 5.75 -16.63
CA PHE A 35 5.80 4.93 -17.21
C PHE A 35 6.23 5.36 -18.63
N PRO A 36 5.33 5.58 -19.62
CA PRO A 36 5.75 5.93 -20.97
C PRO A 36 6.44 7.30 -21.04
N ALA A 37 6.01 8.27 -20.23
CA ALA A 37 6.65 9.59 -20.16
C ALA A 37 8.08 9.46 -19.62
N VAL A 38 8.26 8.72 -18.53
CA VAL A 38 9.59 8.49 -17.95
C VAL A 38 10.47 7.66 -18.88
N ALA A 39 9.93 6.64 -19.55
CA ALA A 39 10.66 5.82 -20.50
C ALA A 39 11.16 6.62 -21.72
N ALA A 40 10.38 7.60 -22.18
CA ALA A 40 10.78 8.49 -23.26
C ALA A 40 11.95 9.40 -22.86
N GLU A 41 12.00 9.87 -21.61
CA GLU A 41 13.07 10.74 -21.10
C GLU A 41 14.36 10.00 -20.73
N LEU A 42 14.26 8.79 -20.16
CA LEU A 42 15.41 7.99 -19.71
C LEU A 42 16.13 7.24 -20.84
N GLY A 43 15.42 6.94 -21.93
CA GLY A 43 15.92 6.13 -23.03
C GLY A 43 15.85 4.62 -22.77
N TYR A 44 15.84 3.85 -23.87
CA TYR A 44 15.49 2.42 -23.87
C TYR A 44 16.35 1.55 -22.94
N ALA A 45 17.65 1.79 -22.86
CA ALA A 45 18.57 0.97 -22.06
C ALA A 45 18.28 1.05 -20.56
N LEU A 46 18.00 2.25 -20.04
CA LEU A 46 17.65 2.43 -18.63
C LEU A 46 16.25 1.89 -18.33
N THR A 47 15.29 2.03 -19.26
CA THR A 47 13.96 1.43 -19.11
C THR A 47 14.04 -0.10 -18.98
N VAL A 48 14.84 -0.76 -19.83
CA VAL A 48 15.04 -2.22 -19.74
C VAL A 48 15.72 -2.62 -18.44
N LEU A 49 16.71 -1.85 -17.96
CA LEU A 49 17.35 -2.10 -16.66
C LEU A 49 16.35 -1.98 -15.50
N ILE A 50 15.49 -0.97 -15.50
CA ILE A 50 14.45 -0.77 -14.47
C ILE A 50 13.46 -1.93 -14.47
N VAL A 51 13.00 -2.37 -15.65
CA VAL A 51 12.13 -3.55 -15.77
C VAL A 51 12.87 -4.81 -15.28
N GLY A 52 14.18 -4.90 -15.53
CA GLY A 52 15.04 -5.97 -15.03
C GLY A 52 15.18 -6.04 -13.51
N LEU A 53 14.75 -5.02 -12.75
CA LEU A 53 14.69 -5.05 -11.29
C LEU A 53 13.43 -5.74 -10.73
N PHE A 54 12.47 -6.12 -11.59
CA PHE A 54 11.29 -6.89 -11.20
C PHE A 54 11.55 -8.11 -10.30
N PRO A 55 12.54 -8.99 -10.54
CA PRO A 55 12.83 -10.10 -9.63
C PRO A 55 13.20 -9.63 -8.20
N VAL A 56 13.84 -8.47 -8.06
CA VAL A 56 14.19 -7.91 -6.75
C VAL A 56 12.93 -7.50 -6.00
N THR A 57 11.96 -6.89 -6.68
CA THR A 57 10.70 -6.50 -6.03
C THR A 57 9.88 -7.72 -5.60
N VAL A 58 9.82 -8.76 -6.45
CA VAL A 58 9.18 -10.04 -6.09
C VAL A 58 9.85 -10.67 -4.87
N TYR A 59 11.19 -10.70 -4.83
CA TYR A 59 11.93 -11.22 -3.70
C TYR A 59 11.61 -10.47 -2.39
N VAL A 60 11.58 -9.13 -2.44
CA VAL A 60 11.22 -8.31 -1.27
C VAL A 60 9.78 -8.56 -0.83
N SER A 61 8.82 -8.70 -1.76
CA SER A 61 7.42 -9.02 -1.43
C SER A 61 7.29 -10.37 -0.72
N VAL A 62 8.02 -11.41 -1.17
CA VAL A 62 8.04 -12.72 -0.51
C VAL A 62 8.66 -12.61 0.89
N LEU A 63 9.74 -11.84 1.04
CA LEU A 63 10.37 -11.62 2.34
C LEU A 63 9.43 -10.91 3.32
N MET A 64 8.67 -9.92 2.85
CA MET A 64 7.66 -9.23 3.67
C MET A 64 6.57 -10.20 4.14
N ALA A 65 6.03 -11.03 3.24
CA ALA A 65 5.02 -12.02 3.60
C ALA A 65 5.53 -13.02 4.65
N ARG A 66 6.76 -13.53 4.49
CA ARG A 66 7.39 -14.42 5.48
C ARG A 66 7.66 -13.73 6.82
N THR A 67 8.03 -12.45 6.79
CA THR A 67 8.31 -11.67 8.01
C THR A 67 7.04 -11.42 8.80
N HIS A 68 5.93 -11.10 8.13
CA HIS A 68 4.63 -10.90 8.77
C HIS A 68 4.19 -12.13 9.57
N VAL A 69 4.41 -13.31 9.00
CA VAL A 69 4.09 -14.60 9.61
C VAL A 69 5.00 -14.92 10.78
N ARG A 70 6.29 -14.59 10.64
CA ARG A 70 7.28 -14.89 11.68
C ARG A 70 7.14 -13.98 12.89
N VAL A 71 6.66 -12.76 12.70
CA VAL A 71 6.54 -11.77 13.77
C VAL A 71 5.09 -11.32 13.91
N ARG A 72 4.34 -12.07 14.72
CA ARG A 72 2.91 -11.82 14.98
C ARG A 72 2.66 -10.56 15.81
N GLY A 73 1.50 -9.93 15.61
CA GLY A 73 1.06 -8.76 16.36
C GLY A 73 1.88 -7.50 16.02
N ILE A 74 2.03 -7.24 14.72
CA ILE A 74 2.72 -6.09 14.17
C ILE A 74 1.81 -5.37 13.20
N ASP A 75 1.59 -4.08 13.44
CA ASP A 75 0.69 -3.27 12.61
C ASP A 75 1.41 -2.56 11.45
N SER A 76 2.74 -2.45 11.51
CA SER A 76 3.53 -1.75 10.48
C SER A 76 4.95 -2.30 10.30
N LEU A 77 5.52 -2.04 9.12
CA LEU A 77 6.92 -2.39 8.81
C LEU A 77 7.92 -1.74 9.79
N GLY A 78 7.62 -0.53 10.28
CA GLY A 78 8.44 0.15 11.28
C GLY A 78 8.42 -0.55 12.64
N SER A 79 7.28 -1.11 13.05
CA SER A 79 7.19 -1.96 14.25
C SER A 79 7.90 -3.31 14.07
N ALA A 80 7.89 -3.89 12.86
CA ALA A 80 8.72 -5.06 12.53
C ALA A 80 10.20 -4.76 12.66
N ALA A 81 10.66 -3.65 12.08
CA ALA A 81 12.05 -3.22 12.19
C ALA A 81 12.47 -2.98 13.65
N ARG A 82 11.58 -2.42 14.49
CA ARG A 82 11.84 -2.24 15.92
C ARG A 82 12.07 -3.55 16.66
N ARG A 83 11.29 -4.59 16.35
CA ARG A 83 11.43 -5.91 16.99
C ARG A 83 12.64 -6.70 16.50
N ILE A 84 13.02 -6.57 15.23
CA ILE A 84 14.11 -7.35 14.63
C ILE A 84 15.48 -6.68 14.83
N PHE A 85 15.57 -5.37 14.59
CA PHE A 85 16.84 -4.63 14.55
C PHE A 85 17.01 -3.66 15.73
N GLY A 86 15.99 -3.48 16.57
CA GLY A 86 16.01 -2.56 17.71
C GLY A 86 15.59 -1.13 17.37
N PRO A 87 15.58 -0.23 18.38
CA PRO A 87 14.93 1.08 18.28
C PRO A 87 15.65 2.08 17.35
N ARG A 88 16.97 1.94 17.16
CA ARG A 88 17.78 2.86 16.33
C ARG A 88 17.43 2.74 14.84
N TYR A 89 17.23 1.51 14.36
CA TYR A 89 16.85 1.25 12.97
C TYR A 89 15.36 1.44 12.74
N ALA A 90 14.53 1.27 13.77
CA ALA A 90 13.10 1.55 13.69
C ALA A 90 12.78 2.97 13.24
N GLY A 91 13.45 3.98 13.83
CA GLY A 91 13.22 5.39 13.49
C GLY A 91 13.48 5.68 12.00
N GLY A 92 14.57 5.14 11.46
CA GLY A 92 14.90 5.24 10.03
C GLY A 92 13.85 4.57 9.15
N THR A 93 13.43 3.34 9.48
CA THR A 93 12.38 2.64 8.73
C THR A 93 11.05 3.38 8.77
N PHE A 94 10.66 3.95 9.92
CA PHE A 94 9.46 4.78 10.02
C PHE A 94 9.55 6.01 9.11
N ALA A 95 10.67 6.74 9.14
CA ALA A 95 10.85 7.91 8.30
C ALA A 95 10.81 7.57 6.80
N VAL A 96 11.47 6.48 6.38
CA VAL A 96 11.50 6.05 4.97
C VAL A 96 10.12 5.59 4.52
N VAL A 97 9.45 4.73 5.28
CA VAL A 97 8.14 4.18 4.88
C VAL A 97 7.08 5.29 4.84
N TYR A 98 6.94 6.06 5.91
CA TYR A 98 5.93 7.13 5.93
C TYR A 98 6.28 8.28 4.99
N GLY A 99 7.58 8.59 4.83
CA GLY A 99 8.03 9.59 3.86
C GLY A 99 7.73 9.18 2.42
N TYR A 100 8.01 7.93 2.05
CA TYR A 100 7.69 7.40 0.73
C TYR A 100 6.17 7.38 0.48
N THR A 101 5.38 6.93 1.46
CA THR A 101 3.92 6.94 1.37
C THR A 101 3.38 8.37 1.23
N LEU A 102 3.90 9.33 1.98
CA LEU A 102 3.51 10.74 1.87
C LEU A 102 3.83 11.30 0.49
N LEU A 103 5.04 11.05 0.00
CA LEU A 103 5.49 11.55 -1.31
C LEU A 103 4.67 10.91 -2.45
N GLY A 104 4.41 9.61 -2.37
CA GLY A 104 3.55 8.92 -3.32
C GLY A 104 2.13 9.49 -3.36
N ASN A 105 1.51 9.70 -2.20
CA ASN A 105 0.18 10.32 -2.11
C ASN A 105 0.17 11.75 -2.66
N ALA A 106 1.25 12.53 -2.44
CA ALA A 106 1.39 13.85 -3.02
C ALA A 106 1.47 13.79 -4.55
N SER A 107 2.23 12.85 -5.12
CA SER A 107 2.29 12.62 -6.57
C SER A 107 0.93 12.24 -7.15
N TYR A 108 0.15 11.39 -6.46
CA TYR A 108 -1.22 11.05 -6.84
C TYR A 108 -2.13 12.30 -6.94
N LEU A 109 -2.08 13.18 -5.95
CA LEU A 109 -2.84 14.43 -5.95
C LEU A 109 -2.40 15.38 -7.07
N LEU A 110 -1.11 15.39 -7.40
CA LEU A 110 -0.57 16.19 -8.49
C LEU A 110 -1.12 15.72 -9.84
N VAL A 111 -1.08 14.41 -10.09
CA VAL A 111 -1.61 13.79 -11.33
C VAL A 111 -3.11 14.03 -11.44
N LEU A 112 -3.85 13.88 -10.35
CA LEU A 112 -5.28 14.21 -10.31
C LEU A 112 -5.53 15.68 -10.65
N GLY A 113 -4.73 16.60 -10.10
CA GLY A 113 -4.79 18.02 -10.41
C GLY A 113 -4.55 18.31 -11.89
N THR A 114 -3.53 17.70 -12.50
CA THR A 114 -3.26 17.85 -13.94
C THR A 114 -4.39 17.29 -14.81
N SER A 115 -5.00 16.18 -14.39
CA SER A 115 -6.14 15.59 -15.09
C SER A 115 -7.36 16.52 -15.02
N LEU A 116 -7.59 17.14 -13.86
CA LEU A 116 -8.68 18.09 -13.66
C LEU A 116 -8.50 19.38 -14.49
N GLN A 117 -7.25 19.86 -14.64
CA GLN A 117 -6.93 20.96 -15.56
C GLN A 117 -7.24 20.61 -17.01
N GLY A 118 -7.01 19.35 -17.42
CA GLY A 118 -7.36 18.87 -18.76
C GLY A 118 -8.87 18.86 -19.01
N VAL A 119 -9.67 18.56 -17.98
CA VAL A 119 -11.15 18.58 -18.07
C VAL A 119 -11.70 20.01 -18.08
N PHE A 120 -11.18 20.88 -17.21
CA PHE A 120 -11.60 22.29 -17.11
C PHE A 120 -10.63 23.22 -17.83
N TYR A 121 -10.39 22.97 -19.13
CA TYR A 121 -9.39 23.72 -19.90
C TYR A 121 -9.70 25.23 -19.99
N ASP A 122 -10.98 25.61 -19.94
CA ASP A 122 -11.44 27.01 -20.01
C ASP A 122 -11.19 27.80 -18.71
N ALA A 123 -11.25 27.13 -17.56
CA ALA A 123 -10.98 27.75 -16.27
C ALA A 123 -9.48 27.61 -16.00
N ARG A 124 -8.70 28.66 -16.29
CA ARG A 124 -7.24 28.68 -16.06
C ARG A 124 -6.89 28.52 -14.57
N LEU A 125 -6.96 27.31 -14.03
CA LEU A 125 -6.64 27.00 -12.65
C LEU A 125 -5.14 26.75 -12.49
N CYS A 126 -4.54 27.37 -11.49
CA CYS A 126 -3.19 27.03 -11.04
C CYS A 126 -3.13 25.58 -10.53
N LEU A 127 -2.00 24.91 -10.73
CA LEU A 127 -1.81 23.49 -10.38
C LEU A 127 -2.15 23.21 -8.90
N ALA A 128 -1.70 24.10 -8.01
CA ALA A 128 -1.97 23.99 -6.56
C ALA A 128 -3.47 24.10 -6.21
N ALA A 129 -4.21 24.94 -6.94
CA ALA A 129 -5.65 25.09 -6.74
C ALA A 129 -6.41 23.87 -7.30
N ALA A 130 -6.00 23.35 -8.46
CA ALA A 130 -6.56 22.14 -9.05
C ALA A 130 -6.30 20.89 -8.19
N SER A 131 -5.09 20.73 -7.66
CA SER A 131 -4.77 19.65 -6.72
C SER A 131 -5.52 19.78 -5.40
N GLY A 132 -5.71 21.03 -4.91
CA GLY A 132 -6.53 21.30 -3.72
C GLY A 132 -7.99 20.92 -3.90
N LEU A 133 -8.57 21.24 -5.06
CA LEU A 133 -9.94 20.81 -5.42
C LEU A 133 -10.05 19.29 -5.56
N GLY A 134 -9.06 18.64 -6.17
CA GLY A 134 -8.99 17.17 -6.24
C GLY A 134 -8.95 16.52 -4.86
N ALA A 135 -8.16 17.07 -3.94
CA ALA A 135 -8.11 16.61 -2.55
C ALA A 135 -9.45 16.82 -1.82
N LEU A 136 -10.13 17.95 -2.05
CA LEU A 136 -11.45 18.24 -1.49
C LEU A 136 -12.51 17.25 -1.99
N LEU A 137 -12.47 16.91 -3.29
CA LEU A 137 -13.39 15.94 -3.89
C LEU A 137 -13.19 14.53 -3.34
N LEU A 138 -11.94 14.16 -3.02
CA LEU A 138 -11.58 12.86 -2.47
C LEU A 138 -11.80 12.76 -0.95
N ALA A 139 -11.89 13.88 -0.23
CA ALA A 139 -12.08 13.90 1.22
C ALA A 139 -13.25 13.02 1.72
N PRO A 140 -14.48 13.07 1.16
CA PRO A 140 -15.57 12.19 1.59
C PRO A 140 -15.29 10.72 1.30
N LEU A 141 -14.62 10.41 0.18
CA LEU A 141 -14.25 9.05 -0.20
C LEU A 141 -13.23 8.46 0.79
N VAL A 142 -12.22 9.25 1.18
CA VAL A 142 -11.17 8.83 2.12
C VAL A 142 -11.75 8.58 3.52
N VAL A 143 -12.72 9.39 3.96
CA VAL A 143 -13.42 9.18 5.23
C VAL A 143 -14.27 7.90 5.19
N GLY A 144 -14.88 7.59 4.04
CA GLY A 144 -15.59 6.33 3.82
C GLY A 144 -14.67 5.11 3.82
N LEU A 145 -13.53 5.19 3.12
CA LEU A 145 -12.58 4.08 2.95
C LEU A 145 -11.75 3.78 4.20
N ARG A 146 -11.45 4.78 5.04
CA ARG A 146 -10.74 4.56 6.32
C ARG A 146 -11.48 3.58 7.24
N ARG A 147 -12.82 3.51 7.13
CA ARG A 147 -13.62 2.54 7.90
C ARG A 147 -13.48 1.09 7.42
N LEU A 148 -12.93 0.84 6.21
CA LEU A 148 -12.61 -0.52 5.74
C LEU A 148 -11.22 -0.99 6.21
N GLY A 149 -10.26 -0.09 6.42
CA GLY A 149 -8.91 -0.46 6.85
C GLY A 149 -8.86 -1.10 8.25
N ASP A 150 -9.82 -0.77 9.11
CA ASP A 150 -9.91 -1.36 10.46
C ASP A 150 -10.25 -2.85 10.44
N SER A 151 -10.63 -3.44 9.30
CA SER A 151 -11.23 -4.77 9.27
C SER A 151 -10.30 -5.93 8.87
N THR A 152 -9.02 -5.66 8.60
CA THR A 152 -8.09 -6.60 7.94
C THR A 152 -7.28 -7.51 8.88
N THR A 153 -7.37 -7.36 10.20
CA THR A 153 -6.36 -7.94 11.13
C THR A 153 -6.56 -9.41 11.54
N GLU A 154 -7.62 -10.12 11.13
CA GLU A 154 -7.90 -11.48 11.65
C GLU A 154 -8.07 -12.59 10.60
N GLU A 155 -8.28 -12.28 9.31
CA GLU A 155 -8.48 -13.32 8.29
C GLU A 155 -7.19 -13.98 7.79
N GLU A 156 -6.04 -13.37 8.05
CA GLU A 156 -4.74 -13.91 7.63
C GLU A 156 -4.39 -15.21 8.37
N GLU A 157 -4.90 -15.46 9.58
CA GLU A 157 -4.62 -16.70 10.30
C GLU A 157 -5.27 -17.94 9.64
N GLU A 158 -6.44 -17.81 9.01
CA GLU A 158 -7.20 -18.95 8.47
C GLU A 158 -6.70 -19.38 7.09
N GLY A 159 -6.42 -18.41 6.22
CA GLY A 159 -5.79 -18.66 4.91
C GLY A 159 -4.35 -19.14 5.03
N TRP A 160 -3.57 -18.52 5.93
CA TRP A 160 -2.18 -18.92 6.13
C TRP A 160 -2.05 -20.30 6.77
N SER A 161 -2.95 -20.69 7.69
CA SER A 161 -2.99 -22.06 8.24
C SER A 161 -3.16 -23.13 7.15
N THR A 162 -3.99 -22.85 6.15
CA THR A 162 -4.21 -23.77 5.02
C THR A 162 -3.01 -23.81 4.07
N TYR A 163 -2.33 -22.68 3.87
CA TYR A 163 -1.11 -22.60 3.04
C TYR A 163 0.13 -23.19 3.73
N THR A 164 0.32 -23.02 5.04
CA THR A 164 1.42 -23.65 5.79
C THR A 164 1.20 -25.14 5.98
N ALA A 165 -0.03 -25.61 6.18
CA ALA A 165 -0.33 -27.04 6.19
C ALA A 165 0.03 -27.70 4.85
N ASN A 166 -0.26 -27.05 3.72
CA ASN A 166 0.13 -27.53 2.40
C ASN A 166 1.64 -27.38 2.08
N TRP A 167 2.34 -26.43 2.72
CA TRP A 167 3.78 -26.26 2.54
C TRP A 167 4.58 -27.27 3.39
N ALA A 168 4.21 -27.46 4.66
CA ALA A 168 4.85 -28.44 5.54
C ALA A 168 4.65 -29.89 5.03
N GLY A 169 3.53 -30.18 4.35
CA GLY A 169 3.30 -31.47 3.70
C GLY A 169 4.19 -31.74 2.47
N ARG A 170 4.85 -30.71 1.89
CA ARG A 170 5.75 -30.86 0.74
C ARG A 170 7.23 -30.95 1.10
N GLU A 171 7.62 -30.62 2.33
CA GLU A 171 9.00 -30.77 2.82
C GLU A 171 9.25 -32.13 3.51
N CYS A 172 8.20 -32.93 3.72
CA CYS A 172 8.26 -34.28 4.30
C CYS A 172 7.96 -35.41 3.29
N ALA A 173 8.01 -35.12 1.98
CA ALA A 173 7.87 -36.10 0.90
C ALA A 173 9.16 -36.22 0.10
#